data_AF-A0A7S2Q7K6-F1
#
_entry.id   AF-A0A7S2Q7K6-F1
#
_cell.length_a   1.000
_cell.length_b   1.000
_cell.length_c   1.000
_cell.angle_alpha   90.00
_cell.angle_beta   90.00
_cell.angle_gamma   90.00
#
_symmetry.space_group_name_H-M   'P 1'
#
loop_
_entity.id
_entity.type
_entity.pdbx_description
1 polymer ?
#
loop_
_entity_poly.entity_id
_entity_poly.type
_entity_poly.pdbx_seq_one_letter_code
_entity_poly.pdbx_strand_id
1 'polypeptide(L)'
;MVIPIGGGGLPAMAGPFPAELDHRFRQLKLCFYAMVFGPMGMLVGSILAPDVCGGVGNWIMTVLNLLLNVLIGIFLLRQDAQIGKAYNCLMTTICSRCDGQCQGDTQCLFPWIFCNILTVFFFLISLFRSNLFGSLSVLVHGPWETALTGFAIPLNFVCTWVTYLAQGVGAWVGYQSYKHIRDGGVTVTQGEWAGSGGYPAARDRALEAPRQGGGTGGVSSNFQAFQGAGTRLGER
;
A
#
# COMPACT_ATOMS: atom_id res chain seq x y z
N MET A 1 14.85 2.29 -36.75
CA MET A 1 13.65 2.92 -36.14
C MET A 1 13.18 2.01 -35.03
N VAL A 2 13.36 2.42 -33.78
CA VAL A 2 12.80 1.71 -32.63
C VAL A 2 11.47 2.39 -32.36
N ILE A 3 10.37 1.69 -32.61
CA ILE A 3 9.04 2.13 -32.19
C ILE A 3 9.08 2.03 -30.66
N PRO A 4 8.94 3.13 -29.90
CA PRO A 4 8.78 3.02 -28.47
C PRO A 4 7.51 2.22 -28.26
N ILE A 5 7.65 0.96 -27.84
CA ILE A 5 6.54 0.21 -27.26
C ILE A 5 6.15 1.06 -26.06
N GLY A 6 5.08 1.85 -26.22
CA GLY A 6 4.57 2.72 -25.17
C GLY A 6 4.42 1.88 -23.94
N GLY A 7 5.28 2.12 -22.94
CA GLY A 7 5.35 1.33 -21.73
C GLY A 7 3.97 1.37 -21.10
N GLY A 8 3.23 0.25 -21.19
CA GLY A 8 1.89 0.09 -20.63
C GLY A 8 1.89 0.05 -19.10
N GLY A 9 2.84 0.73 -18.47
CA GLY A 9 2.84 0.98 -17.04
C GLY A 9 1.65 1.87 -16.72
N LEU A 10 0.88 1.47 -15.71
CA LEU A 10 -0.18 2.31 -15.18
C LEU A 10 0.42 3.67 -14.81
N PRO A 11 -0.24 4.78 -15.15
CA PRO A 11 0.25 6.11 -14.85
C PRO A 11 0.55 6.25 -13.35
N ALA A 12 1.80 6.53 -12.98
CA ALA A 12 2.22 6.70 -11.59
C ALA A 12 1.73 8.03 -11.02
N MET A 13 0.56 8.04 -10.38
CA MET A 13 0.01 9.24 -9.74
C MET A 13 0.94 9.66 -8.60
N ALA A 14 1.75 10.69 -8.82
CA ALA A 14 2.62 11.28 -7.82
C ALA A 14 2.08 12.65 -7.42
N GLY A 15 1.98 12.90 -6.12
CA GLY A 15 1.57 14.19 -5.57
C GLY A 15 0.65 14.08 -4.36
N PRO A 16 0.39 15.20 -3.67
CA PRO A 16 -0.55 15.23 -2.58
C PRO A 16 -1.99 15.00 -3.06
N PHE A 17 -2.82 14.50 -2.14
CA PHE A 17 -4.25 14.33 -2.43
C PHE A 17 -4.88 15.70 -2.72
N PRO A 18 -5.67 15.85 -3.80
CA PRO A 18 -6.42 17.08 -4.06
C PRO A 18 -7.37 17.37 -2.90
N ALA A 19 -7.51 18.64 -2.51
CA ALA A 19 -8.40 19.05 -1.41
C ALA A 19 -9.87 18.64 -1.64
N GLU A 20 -10.30 18.48 -2.90
CA GLU A 20 -11.63 17.98 -3.27
C GLU A 20 -11.90 16.55 -2.75
N LEU A 21 -10.85 15.77 -2.46
CA LEU A 21 -10.93 14.40 -1.96
C LEU A 21 -10.86 14.29 -0.42
N ASP A 22 -10.79 15.40 0.31
CA ASP A 22 -10.66 15.42 1.78
C ASP A 22 -11.71 14.56 2.51
N HIS A 23 -12.96 14.60 2.03
CA HIS A 23 -14.03 13.78 2.61
C HIS A 23 -13.76 12.28 2.46
N ARG A 24 -13.28 11.84 1.29
CA ARG A 24 -12.94 10.43 1.04
C ARG A 24 -11.69 10.02 1.80
N PHE A 25 -10.75 10.96 1.97
CA PHE A 25 -9.56 10.74 2.79
C PHE A 25 -9.92 10.48 4.26
N ARG A 26 -10.90 11.21 4.83
CA ARG A 26 -11.41 10.92 6.19
C ARG A 26 -12.04 9.53 6.30
N GLN A 27 -12.77 9.09 5.27
CA GLN A 27 -13.34 7.74 5.23
C GLN A 27 -12.24 6.67 5.17
N LEU A 28 -11.24 6.86 4.31
CA LEU A 28 -10.05 6.00 4.23
C LEU A 28 -9.33 5.90 5.59
N LYS A 29 -9.17 7.03 6.28
CA LYS A 29 -8.56 7.09 7.62
C LYS A 29 -9.34 6.28 8.65
N LEU A 30 -10.67 6.36 8.62
CA LEU A 30 -11.53 5.58 9.52
C LEU A 30 -11.43 4.08 9.23
N CYS A 31 -11.46 3.69 7.95
CA CYS A 31 -11.24 2.30 7.54
C CYS A 31 -9.85 1.81 7.99
N PHE A 32 -8.82 2.63 7.83
CA PHE A 32 -7.47 2.32 8.27
C PHE A 32 -7.38 2.08 9.78
N TYR A 33 -8.01 2.93 10.60
CA TYR A 33 -8.04 2.68 12.05
C TYR A 33 -8.76 1.38 12.41
N ALA A 34 -9.89 1.08 11.77
CA ALA A 34 -10.57 -0.19 11.97
C ALA A 34 -9.67 -1.39 11.60
N MET A 35 -8.86 -1.27 10.54
CA MET A 35 -7.87 -2.28 10.16
C MET A 35 -6.71 -2.41 11.16
N VAL A 36 -6.35 -1.36 11.89
CA VAL A 36 -5.28 -1.43 12.91
C VAL A 36 -5.82 -1.99 14.23
N PHE A 37 -6.99 -1.55 14.69
CA PHE A 37 -7.55 -1.96 15.97
C PHE A 37 -8.23 -3.32 15.92
N GLY A 38 -8.81 -3.71 14.78
CA GLY A 38 -9.46 -5.00 14.61
C GLY A 38 -8.55 -6.21 14.92
N PRO A 39 -7.36 -6.33 14.31
CA PRO A 39 -6.40 -7.38 14.62
C PRO A 39 -5.92 -7.39 16.07
N MET A 40 -5.81 -6.22 16.71
CA MET A 40 -5.49 -6.13 18.13
C MET A 40 -6.61 -6.75 18.98
N GLY A 41 -7.87 -6.49 18.64
CA GLY A 41 -9.01 -7.17 19.27
C GLY A 41 -9.04 -8.67 19.01
N MET A 42 -8.71 -9.11 17.78
CA MET A 42 -8.56 -10.54 17.46
C MET A 42 -7.43 -11.18 18.27
N LEU A 43 -6.29 -10.51 18.42
CA LEU A 43 -5.17 -11.00 19.23
C LEU A 43 -5.60 -11.23 20.67
N VAL A 44 -6.28 -10.25 21.27
CA VAL A 44 -6.80 -10.36 22.63
C VAL A 44 -7.76 -11.54 22.73
N GLY A 45 -8.70 -11.69 21.78
CA GLY A 45 -9.62 -12.84 21.74
C GLY A 45 -8.88 -14.18 21.63
N SER A 46 -7.86 -14.28 20.77
CA SER A 46 -7.06 -15.49 20.58
C SER A 46 -6.20 -15.85 21.79
N ILE A 47 -5.72 -14.86 22.55
CA ILE A 47 -4.97 -15.09 23.81
C ILE A 47 -5.92 -15.56 24.92
N LEU A 48 -7.12 -15.00 25.00
CA LEU A 48 -8.10 -15.33 26.04
C LEU A 48 -8.76 -16.70 25.84
N ALA A 49 -8.87 -17.19 24.60
CA ALA A 49 -9.51 -18.46 24.27
C ALA A 49 -8.75 -19.22 23.15
N PRO A 50 -7.54 -19.73 23.42
CA PRO A 50 -6.66 -20.31 22.40
C PRO A 50 -7.21 -21.59 21.76
N ASP A 51 -7.95 -22.39 22.53
CA ASP A 51 -8.51 -23.68 22.05
C ASP A 51 -9.66 -23.49 21.06
N VAL A 52 -10.41 -22.38 21.19
CA VAL A 52 -11.61 -22.11 20.39
C VAL A 52 -11.31 -21.20 19.19
N CYS A 53 -10.43 -20.20 19.37
CA CYS A 53 -10.16 -19.20 18.33
C CYS A 53 -9.09 -19.62 17.31
N GLY A 54 -8.65 -20.88 17.36
CA GLY A 54 -7.55 -21.38 16.55
C GLY A 54 -6.21 -20.93 17.11
N GLY A 55 -5.30 -21.88 17.31
CA GLY A 55 -3.99 -21.61 17.88
C GLY A 55 -3.20 -20.52 17.14
N VAL A 56 -2.21 -19.95 17.84
CA VAL A 56 -1.37 -18.81 17.42
C VAL A 56 -0.81 -18.96 16.00
N GLY A 57 -0.54 -20.18 15.53
CA GLY A 57 0.01 -20.43 14.19
C GLY A 57 -0.87 -19.94 13.03
N ASN A 58 -2.19 -20.14 13.10
CA ASN A 58 -3.10 -19.65 12.05
C ASN A 58 -3.27 -18.12 12.11
N TRP A 59 -3.19 -17.58 13.33
CA TRP A 59 -3.28 -16.15 13.58
C TRP A 59 -2.08 -15.39 12.99
N ILE A 60 -0.86 -15.92 13.13
CA ILE A 60 0.36 -15.29 12.59
C ILE A 60 0.26 -15.02 11.09
N MET A 61 -0.21 -15.99 10.29
CA MET A 61 -0.34 -15.79 8.84
C MET A 61 -1.37 -14.71 8.48
N THR A 62 -2.49 -14.69 9.20
CA THR A 62 -3.53 -13.67 9.02
C THR A 62 -2.98 -12.29 9.34
N VAL A 63 -2.21 -12.18 10.42
CA VAL A 63 -1.63 -10.92 10.90
C VAL A 63 -0.53 -10.42 9.99
N LEU A 64 0.32 -11.29 9.45
CA LEU A 64 1.35 -10.88 8.50
C LEU A 64 0.75 -10.26 7.23
N ASN A 65 -0.29 -10.87 6.68
CA ASN A 65 -1.00 -10.31 5.53
C ASN A 65 -1.61 -8.94 5.87
N LEU A 66 -2.20 -8.83 7.06
CA LEU A 66 -2.87 -7.62 7.49
C LEU A 66 -1.89 -6.51 7.87
N LEU A 67 -0.74 -6.88 8.44
CA LEU A 67 0.38 -6.00 8.73
C LEU A 67 0.89 -5.36 7.43
N LEU A 68 1.03 -6.13 6.35
CA LEU A 68 1.44 -5.59 5.06
C LEU A 68 0.42 -4.56 4.53
N ASN A 69 -0.88 -4.82 4.64
CA ASN A 69 -1.93 -3.86 4.27
C ASN A 69 -1.87 -2.59 5.13
N VAL A 70 -1.60 -2.72 6.43
CA VAL A 70 -1.42 -1.59 7.36
C VAL A 70 -0.17 -0.80 7.00
N LEU A 71 0.95 -1.45 6.70
CA LEU A 71 2.19 -0.78 6.30
C LEU A 71 1.94 0.07 5.05
N ILE A 72 1.38 -0.51 3.98
CA ILE A 72 1.04 0.26 2.77
C ILE A 72 0.07 1.41 3.10
N GLY A 73 -0.88 1.19 4.01
CA GLY A 73 -1.80 2.23 4.49
C GLY A 73 -1.10 3.38 5.21
N ILE A 74 -0.03 3.12 5.99
CA ILE A 74 0.78 4.16 6.63
C ILE A 74 1.48 5.02 5.56
N PHE A 75 2.06 4.39 4.53
CA PHE A 75 2.68 5.12 3.40
C PHE A 75 1.66 5.95 2.62
N LEU A 76 0.45 5.41 2.43
CA LEU A 76 -0.66 6.10 1.77
C LEU A 76 -1.13 7.33 2.55
N LEU A 77 -1.19 7.24 3.88
CA LEU A 77 -1.76 8.27 4.75
C LEU A 77 -0.69 9.14 5.44
N ARG A 78 0.54 9.19 4.92
CA ARG A 78 1.67 9.88 5.57
C ARG A 78 1.46 11.38 5.81
N GLN A 79 0.57 12.02 5.04
CA GLN A 79 0.24 13.43 5.13
C GLN A 79 -0.61 13.77 6.37
N ASP A 80 -1.21 12.77 7.02
CA ASP A 80 -1.96 12.97 8.24
C ASP A 80 -1.02 13.24 9.43
N ALA A 81 -1.35 14.21 10.28
CA ALA A 81 -0.48 14.60 11.40
C ALA A 81 -0.22 13.49 12.43
N GLN A 82 -1.13 12.53 12.58
CA GLN A 82 -0.96 11.41 13.51
C GLN A 82 -0.24 10.24 12.82
N ILE A 83 -0.68 9.86 11.61
CA ILE A 83 -0.10 8.73 10.88
C ILE A 83 1.31 9.06 10.37
N GLY A 84 1.59 10.33 10.06
CA GLY A 84 2.92 10.83 9.69
C GLY A 84 3.97 10.58 10.78
N LYS A 85 3.61 10.59 12.07
CA LYS A 85 4.53 10.22 13.15
C LYS A 85 4.87 8.72 13.12
N ALA A 86 3.88 7.88 12.86
CA ALA A 86 4.08 6.44 12.70
C ALA A 86 4.93 6.14 11.46
N TYR A 87 4.68 6.83 10.35
CA TYR A 87 5.51 6.79 9.14
C TYR A 87 6.97 7.17 9.43
N ASN A 88 7.20 8.29 10.13
CA ASN A 88 8.56 8.73 10.47
C ASN A 88 9.27 7.71 11.36
N CYS A 89 8.57 7.14 12.34
CA CYS A 89 9.12 6.06 13.17
C CYS A 89 9.47 4.82 12.33
N LEU A 90 8.61 4.44 11.39
CA LEU A 90 8.85 3.30 10.51
C LEU A 90 10.07 3.52 9.60
N MET A 91 10.19 4.73 9.05
CA MET A 91 11.31 5.13 8.18
C MET A 91 12.62 5.20 8.95
N THR A 92 12.63 5.68 10.19
CA THR A 92 13.88 5.74 10.98
C THR A 92 14.33 4.39 11.52
N THR A 93 13.40 3.47 11.79
CA THR A 93 13.71 2.17 12.42
C THR A 93 13.91 1.05 11.40
N ILE A 94 12.86 0.74 10.62
CA ILE A 94 12.80 -0.47 9.78
C ILE A 94 13.26 -0.14 8.36
N CYS A 95 12.80 0.98 7.80
CA CYS A 95 13.03 1.36 6.41
C CYS A 95 14.20 2.35 6.24
N SER A 96 15.14 2.42 7.20
CA SER A 96 16.28 3.35 7.16
C SER A 96 17.18 3.16 5.92
N ARG A 97 17.15 1.97 5.31
CA ARG A 97 17.87 1.65 4.08
C ARG A 97 17.10 1.95 2.79
N CYS A 98 15.81 2.25 2.89
CA CYS A 98 14.91 2.50 1.76
C CYS A 98 14.57 3.99 1.61
N ASP A 99 15.35 4.87 2.24
CA ASP A 99 15.12 6.30 2.13
C ASP A 99 15.23 6.77 0.67
N GLY A 100 14.25 7.54 0.21
CA GLY A 100 14.09 7.94 -1.20
C GLY A 100 13.48 6.88 -2.14
N GLN A 101 13.44 5.59 -1.75
CA GLN A 101 12.82 4.51 -2.53
C GLN A 101 11.33 4.32 -2.23
N CYS A 102 10.75 5.04 -1.27
CA CYS A 102 9.32 4.96 -1.02
C CYS A 102 8.72 6.35 -1.17
N GLN A 103 8.34 6.71 -2.41
CA GLN A 103 7.78 8.03 -2.71
C GLN A 103 6.41 8.28 -2.05
N GLY A 104 5.76 7.26 -1.49
CA GLY A 104 4.54 7.39 -0.69
C GLY A 104 3.35 8.00 -1.45
N ASP A 105 2.37 8.50 -0.71
CA ASP A 105 1.18 9.20 -1.23
C ASP A 105 0.31 8.35 -2.17
N THR A 106 -0.23 8.96 -3.23
CA THR A 106 -1.16 8.38 -4.20
C THR A 106 -0.57 7.19 -4.97
N GLN A 107 0.76 7.02 -4.98
CA GLN A 107 1.40 5.84 -5.58
C GLN A 107 1.09 4.56 -4.80
N CYS A 108 0.95 4.66 -3.47
CA CYS A 108 0.58 3.54 -2.61
C CYS A 108 -0.91 3.22 -2.66
N LEU A 109 -1.74 4.08 -3.26
CA LEU A 109 -3.20 3.91 -3.29
C LEU A 109 -3.61 2.64 -4.05
N PHE A 110 -3.05 2.43 -5.24
CA PHE A 110 -3.42 1.26 -6.06
C PHE A 110 -2.96 -0.07 -5.44
N PRO A 111 -1.70 -0.23 -5.01
CA PRO A 111 -1.28 -1.42 -4.25
C PRO A 111 -2.15 -1.64 -3.01
N TRP A 112 -2.47 -0.58 -2.27
CA TRP A 112 -3.32 -0.69 -1.08
C TRP A 112 -4.73 -1.19 -1.43
N ILE A 113 -5.38 -0.62 -2.45
CA ILE A 113 -6.69 -1.10 -2.94
C ILE A 113 -6.60 -2.57 -3.33
N PHE A 114 -5.59 -2.93 -4.12
CA PHE A 114 -5.43 -4.29 -4.64
C PHE A 114 -5.22 -5.32 -3.52
N CYS A 115 -4.34 -5.02 -2.56
CA CYS A 115 -4.08 -5.92 -1.43
C CYS A 115 -5.32 -6.06 -0.51
N ASN A 116 -6.09 -4.99 -0.31
CA ASN A 116 -7.36 -5.08 0.42
C ASN A 116 -8.40 -5.92 -0.33
N ILE A 117 -8.55 -5.73 -1.64
CA ILE A 117 -9.48 -6.54 -2.47
C ILE A 117 -9.09 -8.01 -2.41
N LEU A 118 -7.80 -8.34 -2.58
CA LEU A 118 -7.32 -9.72 -2.48
C LEU A 118 -7.60 -10.31 -1.09
N THR A 119 -7.38 -9.53 -0.03
CA THR A 119 -7.61 -10.01 1.34
C THR A 119 -9.09 -10.29 1.58
N VAL A 120 -9.99 -9.41 1.14
CA VAL A 120 -11.44 -9.62 1.21
C VAL A 120 -11.85 -10.81 0.33
N PHE A 121 -11.28 -10.95 -0.86
CA PHE A 121 -11.57 -12.08 -1.76
C PHE A 121 -11.17 -13.43 -1.16
N PHE A 122 -9.96 -13.55 -0.62
CA PHE A 122 -9.52 -14.76 0.08
C PHE A 122 -10.34 -15.04 1.33
N PHE A 123 -10.75 -14.00 2.05
CA PHE A 123 -11.68 -14.15 3.16
C PHE A 123 -13.02 -14.71 2.69
N LEU A 124 -13.60 -14.20 1.62
CA LEU A 124 -14.85 -14.73 1.05
C LEU A 124 -14.70 -16.18 0.60
N ILE A 125 -13.60 -16.54 -0.07
CA ILE A 125 -13.32 -17.95 -0.43
C ILE A 125 -13.24 -18.82 0.81
N SER A 126 -12.49 -18.38 1.83
CA SER A 126 -12.37 -19.10 3.09
C SER A 126 -13.74 -19.26 3.76
N LEU A 127 -14.56 -18.21 3.75
CA LEU A 127 -15.91 -18.17 4.29
C LEU A 127 -16.85 -19.15 3.59
N PHE A 128 -16.77 -19.28 2.26
CA PHE A 128 -17.51 -20.29 1.50
C PHE A 128 -17.02 -21.72 1.78
N ARG A 129 -15.69 -21.92 1.93
CA ARG A 129 -15.10 -23.25 2.16
C ARG A 129 -15.34 -23.77 3.57
N SER A 130 -15.25 -22.89 4.56
CA SER A 130 -15.27 -23.27 5.98
C SER A 130 -16.68 -23.49 6.55
N ASN A 131 -17.72 -23.47 5.70
CA ASN A 131 -19.12 -23.29 6.08
C ASN A 131 -19.26 -22.04 6.96
N LEU A 132 -19.87 -20.97 6.45
CA LEU A 132 -20.31 -19.80 7.23
C LEU A 132 -20.97 -20.18 8.57
N PHE A 133 -21.66 -21.31 8.56
CA PHE A 133 -22.28 -21.94 9.71
C PHE A 133 -21.31 -22.43 10.79
N GLY A 134 -20.04 -22.70 10.49
CA GLY A 134 -19.04 -23.10 11.47
C GLY A 134 -18.78 -21.99 12.50
N SER A 135 -18.43 -20.79 12.04
CA SER A 135 -18.21 -19.64 12.93
C SER A 135 -19.48 -19.19 13.64
N LEU A 136 -20.63 -19.21 12.94
CA LEU A 136 -21.93 -18.92 13.57
C LEU A 136 -22.34 -20.02 14.56
N SER A 137 -22.03 -21.29 14.28
CA SER A 137 -22.32 -22.40 15.19
C SER A 137 -21.46 -22.31 16.44
N VAL A 138 -20.19 -21.90 16.34
CA VAL A 138 -19.35 -21.61 17.52
C VAL A 138 -19.91 -20.42 18.30
N LEU A 139 -20.48 -19.40 17.63
CA LEU A 139 -21.13 -18.29 18.32
C LEU A 139 -22.48 -18.66 18.95
N VAL A 140 -23.22 -19.63 18.41
CA VAL A 140 -24.56 -20.00 18.93
C VAL A 140 -24.48 -21.16 19.93
N HIS A 141 -23.68 -22.17 19.62
CA HIS A 141 -23.55 -23.44 20.35
C HIS A 141 -22.17 -23.65 20.95
N GLY A 142 -21.30 -22.64 20.95
CA GLY A 142 -19.96 -22.76 21.50
C GLY A 142 -19.94 -23.11 22.98
N PRO A 143 -18.80 -23.61 23.50
CA PRO A 143 -18.64 -23.85 24.92
C PRO A 143 -18.46 -22.53 25.67
N TRP A 144 -19.58 -21.93 26.10
CA TRP A 144 -19.65 -20.75 26.97
C TRP A 144 -19.35 -21.10 28.44
N GLU A 145 -18.43 -22.04 28.67
CA GLU A 145 -18.15 -22.61 29.99
C GLU A 145 -17.55 -21.59 30.97
N THR A 146 -16.89 -20.55 30.44
CA THR A 146 -16.27 -19.50 31.24
C THR A 146 -16.70 -18.11 30.76
N ALA A 147 -16.74 -17.16 31.69
CA ALA A 147 -16.99 -15.76 31.34
C ALA A 147 -15.93 -15.20 30.36
N LEU A 148 -14.70 -15.70 30.43
CA LEU A 148 -13.61 -15.31 29.53
C LEU A 148 -13.84 -15.80 28.10
N THR A 149 -14.18 -17.08 27.90
CA THR A 149 -14.52 -17.60 26.57
C THR A 149 -15.77 -16.93 26.00
N GLY A 150 -16.75 -16.65 26.86
CA GLY A 150 -17.96 -15.92 26.47
C GLY A 150 -17.71 -14.47 26.05
N PHE A 151 -16.64 -13.82 26.52
CA PHE A 151 -16.24 -12.51 26.03
C PHE A 151 -15.35 -12.60 24.78
N ALA A 152 -14.41 -13.55 24.75
CA ALA A 152 -13.41 -13.67 23.71
C ALA A 152 -14.00 -14.05 22.33
N ILE A 153 -14.96 -14.98 22.30
CA ILE A 153 -15.60 -15.44 21.06
C ILE A 153 -16.33 -14.30 20.32
N PRO A 154 -17.28 -13.56 20.94
CA PRO A 154 -17.96 -12.46 20.25
C PRO A 154 -17.01 -11.31 19.95
N LEU A 155 -16.02 -11.01 20.79
CA LEU A 155 -15.00 -10.01 20.49
C LEU A 155 -14.24 -10.37 19.21
N ASN A 156 -13.74 -11.61 19.11
CA ASN A 156 -13.02 -12.07 17.93
C ASN A 156 -13.92 -12.03 16.68
N PHE A 157 -15.17 -12.49 16.79
CA PHE A 157 -16.14 -12.43 15.71
C PHE A 157 -16.40 -11.00 15.22
N VAL A 158 -16.73 -10.07 16.12
CA VAL A 158 -17.01 -8.67 15.78
C VAL A 158 -15.77 -8.00 15.18
N CYS A 159 -14.59 -8.17 15.80
CA CYS A 159 -13.35 -7.60 15.28
C CYS A 159 -13.02 -8.14 13.89
N THR A 160 -13.22 -9.45 13.66
CA THR A 160 -13.04 -10.09 12.34
C THR A 160 -13.92 -9.43 11.29
N TRP A 161 -15.22 -9.34 11.53
CA TRP A 161 -16.15 -8.73 10.58
C TRP A 161 -15.89 -7.24 10.35
N VAL A 162 -15.67 -6.47 11.41
CA VAL A 162 -15.36 -5.03 11.30
C VAL A 162 -14.10 -4.82 10.46
N THR A 163 -13.09 -5.67 10.64
CA THR A 163 -11.84 -5.57 9.88
C THR A 163 -12.05 -5.82 8.39
N TYR A 164 -12.72 -6.92 8.02
CA TYR A 164 -12.96 -7.24 6.60
C TYR A 164 -13.93 -6.26 5.94
N LEU A 165 -14.95 -5.77 6.65
CA LEU A 165 -15.84 -4.72 6.17
C LEU A 165 -15.06 -3.41 5.95
N ALA A 166 -14.19 -3.03 6.89
CA ALA A 166 -13.34 -1.85 6.74
C ALA A 166 -12.40 -1.96 5.53
N GLN A 167 -11.83 -3.14 5.27
CA GLN A 167 -11.02 -3.39 4.07
C GLN A 167 -11.83 -3.27 2.79
N GLY A 168 -13.04 -3.85 2.75
CA GLY A 168 -13.93 -3.78 1.59
C GLY A 168 -14.39 -2.34 1.29
N VAL A 169 -14.85 -1.62 2.32
CA VAL A 169 -15.25 -0.21 2.20
C VAL A 169 -14.04 0.66 1.84
N GLY A 170 -12.90 0.41 2.48
CA GLY A 170 -11.65 1.11 2.20
C GLY A 170 -11.20 0.95 0.75
N ALA A 171 -11.20 -0.28 0.23
CA ALA A 171 -10.89 -0.57 -1.17
C ALA A 171 -11.87 0.12 -2.13
N TRP A 172 -13.17 0.10 -1.83
CA TRP A 172 -14.18 0.79 -2.64
C TRP A 172 -13.96 2.31 -2.68
N VAL A 173 -13.79 2.95 -1.52
CA VAL A 173 -13.52 4.40 -1.41
C VAL A 173 -12.20 4.76 -2.08
N GLY A 174 -11.17 3.92 -1.91
CA GLY A 174 -9.89 4.06 -2.58
C GLY A 174 -10.05 4.00 -4.09
N TYR A 175 -10.80 3.03 -4.61
CA TYR A 175 -11.07 2.91 -6.05
C TYR A 175 -11.81 4.12 -6.61
N GLN A 176 -12.82 4.62 -5.91
CA GLN A 176 -13.53 5.85 -6.30
C GLN A 176 -12.58 7.06 -6.33
N SER A 177 -11.66 7.14 -5.37
CA SER A 177 -10.64 8.21 -5.31
C SER A 177 -9.66 8.10 -6.46
N TYR A 178 -9.18 6.89 -6.76
CA TYR A 178 -8.33 6.60 -7.92
C TYR A 178 -9.01 7.00 -9.23
N LYS A 179 -10.28 6.62 -9.41
CA LYS A 179 -11.06 6.99 -10.60
C LYS A 179 -11.17 8.50 -10.75
N HIS A 180 -11.44 9.22 -9.66
CA HIS A 180 -11.55 10.69 -9.70
C HIS A 180 -10.23 11.37 -10.07
N ILE A 181 -9.10 10.92 -9.53
CA ILE A 181 -7.76 11.44 -9.88
C ILE A 181 -7.45 11.18 -11.36
N ARG A 182 -7.78 9.98 -11.84
CA ARG A 182 -7.57 9.61 -13.25
C ARG A 182 -8.43 10.43 -14.21
N ASP A 183 -9.70 10.62 -13.88
CA ASP A 183 -10.65 11.33 -14.74
C ASP A 183 -10.44 12.86 -14.67
N GLY A 184 -9.80 13.37 -13.60
CA GLY A 184 -9.45 14.79 -13.41
C GLY A 184 -8.34 15.33 -14.32
N GLY A 185 -7.83 14.52 -15.27
CA GLY A 185 -6.89 14.98 -16.29
C GLY A 185 -5.50 15.37 -15.75
N VAL A 186 -5.17 14.97 -14.51
CA VAL A 186 -3.82 15.13 -13.96
C VAL A 186 -2.88 14.33 -14.86
N THR A 187 -2.12 15.03 -15.70
CA THR A 187 -1.14 14.41 -16.60
C THR A 187 -0.11 13.71 -15.75
N VAL A 188 -0.25 12.40 -15.71
CA VAL A 188 0.54 11.59 -14.82
C VAL A 188 1.95 11.49 -15.37
N THR A 189 2.90 12.12 -14.69
CA THR A 189 4.31 11.97 -14.99
C THR A 189 4.69 10.52 -14.72
N GLN A 190 5.16 9.80 -15.74
CA GLN A 190 5.59 8.42 -15.62
C GLN A 190 6.67 8.33 -14.53
N GLY A 191 6.30 7.79 -13.38
CA GLY A 191 7.19 7.65 -12.23
C GLY A 191 8.37 6.77 -12.60
N GLU A 192 9.55 7.20 -12.16
CA GLU A 192 10.86 6.60 -12.44
C GLU A 192 10.95 5.10 -12.10
N TRP A 193 10.04 4.61 -11.24
CA TRP A 193 9.81 3.21 -10.88
C TRP A 193 9.52 2.26 -12.05
N ALA A 194 8.83 2.74 -13.09
CA ALA A 194 8.57 1.92 -14.28
C ALA A 194 9.73 1.95 -15.30
N GLY A 195 10.71 2.85 -15.10
CA GLY A 195 11.86 3.04 -15.99
C GLY A 195 13.19 2.50 -15.44
N SER A 196 13.31 2.29 -14.13
CA SER A 196 14.60 1.92 -13.50
C SER A 196 14.91 0.41 -13.51
N GLY A 197 14.21 -0.39 -14.33
CA GLY A 197 14.54 -1.79 -14.60
C GLY A 197 15.79 -1.97 -15.49
N GLY A 198 16.34 -0.88 -16.00
CA GLY A 198 17.68 -0.87 -16.58
C GLY A 198 18.71 -0.91 -15.45
N TYR A 199 19.50 -1.98 -15.39
CA TYR A 199 20.71 -2.11 -14.58
C TYR A 199 21.38 -0.76 -14.35
N PRO A 200 21.75 -0.41 -13.10
CA PRO A 200 22.45 0.83 -12.88
C PRO A 200 23.75 0.79 -13.69
N ALA A 201 23.94 1.79 -14.53
CA ALA A 201 25.25 2.23 -15.02
C ALA A 201 26.15 2.73 -13.86
N ALA A 202 26.00 2.16 -12.66
CA ALA A 202 26.91 2.29 -11.53
C ALA A 202 28.19 1.46 -11.74
N ARG A 203 28.26 0.60 -12.78
CA ARG A 203 29.48 -0.12 -13.13
C ARG A 203 30.49 0.71 -13.94
N ASP A 204 30.07 1.82 -14.55
CA ASP A 204 31.00 2.65 -15.36
C ASP A 204 31.64 3.81 -14.58
N ARG A 205 31.23 4.07 -13.32
CA ARG A 205 31.91 5.05 -12.45
C ARG A 205 32.93 4.45 -11.47
N ALA A 206 33.13 3.14 -11.47
CA ALA A 206 34.08 2.47 -10.57
C ALA A 206 35.48 2.25 -11.20
N LEU A 207 35.75 2.75 -12.42
CA LEU A 207 37.04 2.58 -13.10
C LEU A 207 37.76 3.90 -13.46
N GLU A 208 37.25 5.07 -13.08
CA GLU A 208 38.05 6.30 -13.12
C GLU A 208 38.83 6.46 -11.82
N ALA A 209 40.00 5.80 -11.82
CA ALA A 209 41.10 6.07 -10.92
C ALA A 209 41.42 7.59 -10.91
N PRO A 210 41.89 8.15 -9.77
CA PRO A 210 42.24 9.56 -9.69
C PRO A 210 43.47 9.84 -10.56
N ARG A 211 43.26 10.36 -11.77
CA ARG A 211 44.31 11.06 -12.51
C ARG A 211 44.48 12.45 -11.92
N GLN A 212 45.38 12.53 -10.97
CA GLN A 212 46.00 13.76 -10.50
C GLN A 212 46.71 14.42 -11.70
N GLY A 213 46.16 15.51 -12.22
CA GLY A 213 46.76 16.24 -13.33
C GLY A 213 45.98 17.51 -13.64
N GLY A 214 46.57 18.66 -13.27
CA GLY A 214 46.02 19.99 -13.48
C GLY A 214 45.66 20.28 -14.94
N GLY A 215 44.60 21.07 -15.11
CA GLY A 215 44.14 21.53 -16.41
C GLY A 215 42.98 22.50 -16.28
N THR A 216 43.32 23.78 -16.38
CA THR A 216 42.44 24.94 -16.53
C THR A 216 41.41 24.78 -17.66
N GLY A 217 40.17 25.22 -17.40
CA GLY A 217 39.28 25.77 -18.43
C GLY A 217 38.60 24.76 -19.37
N GLY A 218 37.45 24.23 -18.95
CA GLY A 218 36.56 23.47 -19.82
C GLY A 218 35.11 23.72 -19.44
N VAL A 219 34.45 24.60 -20.18
CA VAL A 219 33.01 24.84 -20.15
C VAL A 219 32.30 23.50 -20.35
N SER A 220 31.67 22.95 -19.30
CA SER A 220 30.87 21.74 -19.45
C SER A 220 29.58 22.10 -20.19
N SER A 221 29.50 21.55 -21.39
CA SER A 221 28.36 21.63 -22.30
C SER A 221 27.09 21.09 -21.61
N ASN A 222 26.07 21.94 -21.54
CA ASN A 222 24.67 21.54 -21.38
C ASN A 222 24.31 20.50 -22.44
N PHE A 223 24.33 19.21 -22.08
CA PHE A 223 23.78 18.17 -22.92
C PHE A 223 22.25 18.16 -22.77
N GLN A 224 21.58 18.97 -23.57
CA GLN A 224 20.13 18.87 -23.77
C GLN A 224 19.86 17.74 -24.75
N ALA A 225 19.66 16.53 -24.21
CA ALA A 225 19.17 15.42 -24.99
C ALA A 225 17.73 15.73 -25.43
N PHE A 226 17.57 16.07 -26.71
CA PHE A 226 16.30 16.22 -27.43
C PHE A 226 15.52 17.53 -27.20
N GLN A 227 16.13 18.68 -27.52
CA GLN A 227 15.37 19.79 -28.13
C GLN A 227 15.13 19.49 -29.62
N GLY A 228 14.39 18.42 -29.90
CA GLY A 228 13.91 18.12 -31.25
C GLY A 228 12.70 18.99 -31.54
N ALA A 229 12.93 20.18 -32.10
CA ALA A 229 11.88 20.96 -32.75
C ALA A 229 11.28 20.08 -33.86
N GLY A 230 10.05 19.60 -33.65
CA GLY A 230 9.33 18.76 -34.59
C GLY A 230 9.02 19.53 -35.87
N THR A 231 9.89 19.39 -36.87
CA THR A 231 9.60 19.80 -38.24
C THR A 231 8.50 18.88 -38.78
N ARG A 232 7.26 19.40 -38.86
CA ARG A 232 6.16 18.76 -39.56
C ARG A 232 6.49 18.68 -41.05
N LEU A 233 6.87 17.51 -41.54
CA LEU A 233 6.88 17.20 -42.97
C LEU A 233 5.46 16.77 -43.38
N GLY A 234 4.69 17.70 -43.93
CA GLY A 234 3.38 17.37 -44.50
C GLY A 234 2.45 18.57 -44.70
N GLU A 235 2.84 19.53 -45.53
CA GLU A 235 1.88 20.36 -46.27
C GLU A 235 2.27 20.30 -47.75
N ARG A 236 1.48 19.52 -48.50
CA ARG A 236 1.28 19.64 -49.94
C ARG A 236 -0.21 19.59 -50.18
#